data_AF-A0A433SWU1-F1
#
_entry.id   AF-A0A433SWU1-F1
#
_cell.length_a   1.000
_cell.length_b   1.000
_cell.length_c   1.000
_cell.angle_alpha   90.00
_cell.angle_beta   90.00
_cell.angle_gamma   90.00
#
_symmetry.space_group_name_H-M   'P 1'
#
loop_
_entity.id
_entity.type
_entity.pdbx_description
1 polymer ?
#
loop_
_entity_poly.entity_id
_entity_poly.type
_entity_poly.pdbx_seq_one_letter_code
_entity_poly.pdbx_strand_id
1 'polypeptide(L)'
;LDSSIFYSFLDRSIFCSILDRSICYSILDRSIFYSILDRSIFYSILDRSIFYSILDRSIFYSILDRSIFYSILDRSIFYSILDRSIFYSILDRSIFYSILDRSIFYSILDRSIFYSILDRSIFYSILDRSI
;
A
#
# COMPACT_ATOMS: atom_id res chain seq x y z
N LEU A 1 2.40 -10.35 21.99
CA LEU A 1 2.21 -9.09 22.73
C LEU A 1 2.73 -8.06 21.74
N ASP A 2 1.94 -7.62 20.77
CA ASP A 2 0.87 -6.66 21.00
C ASP A 2 -0.26 -6.85 20.00
N SER A 3 -1.46 -7.13 20.51
CA SER A 3 -2.67 -6.77 19.79
C SER A 3 -3.00 -5.33 20.12
N SER A 4 -2.72 -4.40 19.23
CA SER A 4 -2.82 -2.96 19.52
C SER A 4 -3.45 -2.18 18.38
N ILE A 5 -4.16 -1.11 18.75
CA ILE A 5 -4.77 -0.17 17.82
C ILE A 5 -3.94 1.11 17.85
N PHE A 6 -3.44 1.54 16.69
CA PHE A 6 -2.65 2.76 16.55
C PHE A 6 -3.39 3.82 15.74
N TYR A 7 -3.27 5.06 16.20
CA TYR A 7 -3.70 6.25 15.49
C TYR A 7 -2.52 7.21 15.37
N SER A 8 -2.23 7.66 14.16
CA SER A 8 -1.24 8.71 13.92
C SER A 8 -1.81 9.82 13.06
N PHE A 9 -1.59 11.06 13.51
CA PHE A 9 -1.88 12.28 12.76
C PHE A 9 -0.66 13.17 12.79
N LEU A 10 0.00 13.35 11.65
CA LEU A 10 1.25 14.11 11.55
C LEU A 10 1.22 14.99 10.31
N ASP A 11 1.57 16.26 10.47
CA ASP A 11 1.55 17.26 9.39
C ASP A 11 2.88 17.33 8.61
N ARG A 12 4.00 17.08 9.29
CA ARG A 12 5.33 16.90 8.68
C ARG A 12 6.19 16.03 9.56
N SER A 13 6.58 14.86 9.07
CA SER A 13 7.33 13.92 9.91
C SER A 13 8.00 12.82 9.10
N ILE A 14 8.98 12.17 9.74
CA ILE A 14 9.43 10.83 9.38
C ILE A 14 8.90 9.89 10.46
N PHE A 15 8.26 8.78 10.06
CA PHE A 15 7.69 7.82 10.99
C PHE A 15 8.11 6.39 10.64
N CYS A 16 8.41 5.59 11.67
CA CYS A 16 8.78 4.19 11.55
C CYS A 16 7.99 3.34 12.54
N SER A 17 7.40 2.23 12.08
CA SER A 17 6.70 1.27 12.94
C SER A 17 6.99 -0.18 12.57
N ILE A 18 7.13 -1.03 13.59
CA ILE A 18 7.18 -2.48 13.44
C ILE A 18 6.13 -3.05 14.38
N LEU A 19 5.09 -3.68 13.83
CA LEU A 19 3.96 -4.18 14.59
C LEU A 19 3.61 -5.58 14.12
N ASP A 20 3.27 -6.45 15.06
CA ASP A 20 2.65 -7.73 14.71
C ASP A 20 1.14 -7.49 14.52
N ARG A 21 0.32 -8.00 15.45
CA ARG A 21 -1.14 -8.03 15.30
C ARG A 21 -1.77 -6.67 15.55
N SER A 22 -1.89 -5.85 14.52
CA SER A 22 -2.31 -4.46 14.72
C SER A 22 -3.47 -4.04 13.83
N ILE A 23 -4.24 -3.05 14.32
CA ILE A 23 -5.12 -2.24 13.50
C ILE A 23 -4.56 -0.82 13.52
N CYS A 24 -4.22 -0.28 12.37
CA CYS A 24 -3.57 1.03 12.27
C CYS A 24 -4.41 1.99 11.42
N TYR A 25 -4.53 3.21 11.90
CA TYR A 25 -5.10 4.34 11.19
C TYR A 25 -4.08 5.47 11.14
N SER A 26 -3.68 5.88 9.95
CA SER A 26 -2.75 6.99 9.76
C SER A 26 -3.31 8.04 8.84
N ILE A 27 -3.12 9.30 9.23
CA ILE A 27 -3.34 10.46 8.37
C ILE A 27 -2.06 11.27 8.42
N LEU A 28 -1.37 11.34 7.28
CA LEU A 28 -0.07 12.00 7.20
C LEU A 28 -0.07 13.00 6.05
N ASP A 29 0.20 14.27 6.37
CA ASP A 29 0.57 15.29 5.37
C ASP A 29 2.11 15.36 5.31
N ARG A 30 2.66 15.61 4.12
CA ARG A 30 4.10 15.82 3.84
C ARG A 30 5.03 14.96 4.68
N SER A 31 4.95 13.65 4.47
CA SER A 31 5.62 12.67 5.33
C SER A 31 6.46 11.66 4.57
N ILE A 32 7.39 11.05 5.29
CA ILE A 32 8.05 9.80 4.87
C ILE A 32 7.71 8.74 5.92
N PHE A 33 7.15 7.62 5.48
CA PHE A 33 6.68 6.57 6.38
C PHE A 33 7.27 5.21 6.02
N TYR A 34 7.73 4.49 7.05
CA TYR A 34 8.23 3.12 6.96
C TYR A 34 7.46 2.21 7.90
N SER A 35 6.94 1.09 7.39
CA SER A 35 6.32 0.08 8.26
C SER A 35 6.65 -1.35 7.89
N ILE A 36 6.75 -2.18 8.93
CA ILE A 36 6.70 -3.64 8.81
C ILE A 36 5.53 -4.12 9.67
N LEU A 37 4.53 -4.77 9.06
CA LEU A 37 3.33 -5.23 9.76
C LEU A 37 3.05 -6.72 9.51
N ASP A 38 2.84 -7.53 10.56
CA ASP A 38 2.46 -8.95 10.46
C ASP A 38 1.04 -9.21 10.99
N ARG A 39 0.12 -9.69 10.16
CA ARG A 39 -1.32 -9.88 10.50
C ARG A 39 -1.99 -8.59 10.92
N SER A 40 -2.08 -7.66 9.97
CA SER A 40 -2.59 -6.31 10.23
C SER A 40 -3.78 -5.94 9.36
N ILE A 41 -4.55 -4.97 9.85
CA ILE A 41 -5.48 -4.18 9.05
C ILE A 41 -4.99 -2.74 9.11
N PHE A 42 -4.71 -2.15 7.94
CA PHE A 42 -4.16 -0.80 7.85
C PHE A 42 -5.03 0.10 6.99
N TYR A 43 -5.34 1.28 7.52
CA TYR A 43 -6.04 2.35 6.83
C TYR A 43 -5.14 3.58 6.81
N SER A 44 -4.94 4.15 5.63
CA SER A 44 -4.16 5.39 5.49
C SER A 44 -4.77 6.41 4.56
N ILE A 45 -4.58 7.68 4.92
CA ILE A 45 -4.78 8.82 4.04
C ILE A 45 -3.45 9.58 4.03
N LEU A 46 -2.82 9.67 2.85
CA LEU A 46 -1.54 10.35 2.70
C LEU A 46 -1.63 11.45 1.66
N ASP A 47 -1.19 12.66 2.02
CA ASP A 47 -1.01 13.79 1.10
C ASP A 47 0.49 14.10 0.98
N ARG A 48 1.00 14.15 -0.26
CA ARG A 48 2.42 14.41 -0.58
C ARG A 48 3.40 13.55 0.23
N SER A 49 3.26 12.24 0.10
CA SER A 49 4.03 11.28 0.91
C SER A 49 4.95 10.38 0.11
N ILE A 50 5.99 9.90 0.77
CA ILE A 50 6.73 8.71 0.35
C ILE A 50 6.49 7.60 1.38
N PHE A 51 6.02 6.45 0.91
CA PHE A 51 5.65 5.34 1.80
C PHE A 51 6.35 4.04 1.39
N TYR A 52 6.91 3.36 2.38
CA TYR A 52 7.51 2.05 2.24
C TYR A 52 6.88 1.08 3.24
N SER A 53 6.36 -0.04 2.75
CA SER A 53 5.82 -1.08 3.62
C SER A 53 6.20 -2.49 3.23
N ILE A 54 6.38 -3.32 4.25
CA ILE A 54 6.39 -4.78 4.14
C ILE A 54 5.22 -5.30 4.96
N LEU A 55 4.28 -6.00 4.32
CA LEU A 55 3.09 -6.52 4.99
C LEU A 55 2.95 -8.03 4.76
N ASP A 56 2.80 -8.79 5.84
CA ASP A 56 2.45 -10.23 5.80
C ASP A 56 1.01 -10.42 6.32
N ARG A 57 0.18 -11.17 5.57
CA ARG A 57 -1.23 -11.45 5.88
C ARG A 57 -2.02 -10.21 6.25
N SER A 58 -2.10 -9.27 5.31
CA SER A 58 -2.65 -7.95 5.58
C SER A 58 -3.90 -7.63 4.77
N ILE A 59 -4.72 -6.74 5.33
CA ILE A 59 -5.73 -6.01 4.57
C ILE A 59 -5.36 -4.53 4.62
N PHE A 60 -5.20 -3.92 3.44
CA PHE A 60 -4.75 -2.54 3.33
C PHE A 60 -5.75 -1.71 2.54
N TYR A 61 -6.10 -0.55 3.10
CA TYR A 61 -6.90 0.48 2.45
C TYR A 61 -6.12 1.78 2.44
N SER A 62 -6.01 2.41 1.28
CA SER A 62 -5.35 3.70 1.14
C SER A 62 -6.08 4.67 0.22
N ILE A 63 -5.95 5.95 0.58
CA ILE A 63 -6.24 7.08 -0.28
C ILE A 63 -4.97 7.91 -0.34
N LEU A 64 -4.39 8.06 -1.54
CA LEU A 64 -3.12 8.75 -1.72
C LEU A 64 -3.26 9.88 -2.75
N ASP A 65 -2.83 11.09 -2.38
CA ASP A 65 -2.66 12.23 -3.29
C ASP A 65 -1.16 12.58 -3.40
N ARG A 66 -0.65 12.64 -4.63
CA ARG A 66 0.76 12.94 -4.94
C ARG A 66 1.75 12.09 -4.15
N SER A 67 1.59 10.77 -4.25
CA SER A 67 2.38 9.82 -3.47
C SER A 67 3.37 9.02 -4.31
N ILE A 68 4.46 8.63 -3.67
CA ILE A 68 5.30 7.52 -4.13
C ILE A 68 5.17 6.39 -3.12
N PHE A 69 4.83 5.20 -3.60
CA PHE A 69 4.58 4.04 -2.77
C PHE A 69 5.38 2.83 -3.22
N TYR A 70 6.02 2.18 -2.25
CA TYR A 70 6.72 0.92 -2.43
C TYR A 70 6.20 -0.10 -1.43
N SER A 71 5.73 -1.25 -1.93
CA SER A 71 5.29 -2.34 -1.07
C SER A 71 5.79 -3.70 -1.48
N ILE A 72 6.02 -4.52 -0.46
CA ILE A 72 6.15 -5.97 -0.58
C ILE A 72 5.00 -6.57 0.23
N LEU A 73 4.13 -7.34 -0.42
CA LEU A 73 2.97 -7.94 0.25
C LEU A 73 2.92 -9.45 0.01
N ASP A 74 2.74 -10.22 1.08
CA ASP A 74 2.42 -11.67 1.04
C ASP A 74 1.01 -11.91 1.59
N ARG A 75 0.19 -12.67 0.85
CA ARG A 75 -1.21 -12.99 1.19
C ARG A 75 -2.03 -11.76 1.59
N SER A 76 -2.13 -10.81 0.68
CA SER A 76 -2.74 -9.51 0.95
C SER A 76 -4.01 -9.25 0.17
N ILE A 77 -4.87 -8.42 0.75
CA ILE A 77 -5.97 -7.76 0.06
C ILE A 77 -5.70 -6.27 0.09
N PHE A 78 -5.68 -5.64 -1.08
CA PHE A 78 -5.37 -4.22 -1.20
C PHE A 78 -6.47 -3.47 -1.95
N TYR A 79 -6.87 -2.36 -1.36
CA TYR A 79 -7.78 -1.38 -1.96
C TYR A 79 -7.13 -0.01 -1.96
N SER A 80 -7.13 0.65 -3.11
CA SER A 80 -6.58 1.99 -3.23
C SER A 80 -7.38 2.92 -4.12
N ILE A 81 -7.31 4.19 -3.76
CA ILE A 81 -7.67 5.32 -4.62
C ILE A 81 -6.44 6.20 -4.71
N LEU A 82 -5.92 6.39 -5.92
CA LEU A 82 -4.68 7.12 -6.15
C LEU A 82 -4.89 8.27 -7.14
N ASP A 83 -4.45 9.47 -6.78
CA ASP A 83 -4.30 10.62 -7.70
C ASP A 83 -2.81 11.00 -7.79
N ARG A 84 -2.29 11.07 -9.02
CA ARG A 84 -0.87 11.40 -9.32
C ARG A 84 0.11 10.56 -8.51
N SER A 85 -0.01 9.24 -8.65
CA SER A 85 0.81 8.30 -7.89
C SER A 85 1.86 7.60 -8.74
N ILE A 86 2.98 7.27 -8.12
CA ILE A 86 3.89 6.24 -8.59
C ILE A 86 3.85 5.08 -7.61
N PHE A 87 3.58 3.88 -8.11
CA PHE A 87 3.45 2.69 -7.30
C PHE A 87 4.36 1.57 -7.81
N TYR A 88 5.09 0.96 -6.88
CA TYR A 88 5.89 -0.23 -7.10
C TYR A 88 5.49 -1.31 -6.11
N SER A 89 5.11 -2.48 -6.63
CA SER A 89 4.79 -3.63 -5.78
C SER A 89 5.44 -4.92 -6.21
N ILE A 90 5.73 -5.74 -5.21
CA ILE A 90 6.01 -7.17 -5.35
C ILE A 90 4.92 -7.89 -4.55
N LEU A 91 4.11 -8.73 -5.19
CA LEU A 91 2.96 -9.38 -4.56
C LEU A 91 2.92 -10.87 -4.87
N ASP A 92 2.62 -11.71 -3.87
CA ASP A 92 2.28 -13.11 -4.12
C ASP A 92 1.08 -13.58 -3.28
N ARG A 93 0.12 -14.24 -3.94
CA ARG A 93 -1.27 -14.54 -3.50
C ARG A 93 -2.10 -13.32 -3.10
N SER A 94 -2.19 -12.34 -3.99
CA SER A 94 -2.85 -11.05 -3.72
C SER A 94 -4.17 -10.87 -4.44
N ILE A 95 -5.06 -10.10 -3.82
CA ILE A 95 -6.24 -9.51 -4.46
C ILE A 95 -6.07 -7.99 -4.42
N PHE A 96 -6.16 -7.35 -5.58
CA PHE A 96 -5.96 -5.92 -5.71
C PHE A 96 -7.14 -5.25 -6.42
N TYR A 97 -7.62 -4.16 -5.82
CA TYR A 97 -8.61 -3.26 -6.39
C TYR A 97 -8.07 -1.83 -6.37
N SER A 98 -8.16 -1.14 -7.51
CA SER A 98 -7.71 0.25 -7.61
C SER A 98 -8.60 1.14 -8.46
N ILE A 99 -8.61 2.42 -8.08
CA ILE A 99 -9.04 3.53 -8.91
C ILE A 99 -7.85 4.47 -9.05
N LEU A 100 -7.43 4.74 -10.28
CA LEU A 100 -6.19 5.44 -10.58
C LEU A 100 -6.45 6.60 -11.55
N ASP A 101 -5.99 7.81 -11.18
CA ASP A 101 -5.88 8.96 -12.08
C ASP A 101 -4.41 9.41 -12.19
N ARG A 102 -3.89 9.54 -13.42
CA ARG A 102 -2.50 9.93 -13.72
C ARG A 102 -1.47 9.10 -12.96
N SER A 103 -1.59 7.78 -13.06
CA SER A 103 -0.75 6.85 -12.32
C SER A 103 0.35 6.22 -13.17
N ILE A 104 1.49 5.94 -12.55
CA ILE A 104 2.47 4.99 -13.04
C ILE A 104 2.51 3.80 -12.07
N PHE A 105 2.30 2.60 -12.60
CA PHE A 105 2.25 1.38 -11.80
C PHE A 105 3.19 0.33 -12.36
N TYR A 106 4.02 -0.23 -11.49
CA TYR A 106 4.87 -1.38 -11.77
C TYR A 106 4.59 -2.48 -10.75
N SER A 107 4.26 -3.68 -11.24
CA SER A 107 4.08 -4.85 -10.38
C SER A 107 4.81 -6.08 -10.88
N ILE A 108 5.36 -6.83 -9.92
CA ILE A 108 5.69 -8.24 -10.09
C ILE A 108 4.65 -9.03 -9.30
N LEU A 109 3.98 -9.95 -9.98
CA LEU A 109 2.83 -10.67 -9.47
C LEU A 109 3.05 -12.18 -9.60
N ASP A 110 2.72 -12.93 -8.56
CA ASP A 110 2.43 -14.36 -8.63
C ASP A 110 1.07 -14.64 -7.98
N ARG A 111 0.30 -15.56 -8.58
CA ARG A 111 -1.08 -15.96 -8.21
C ARG A 111 -2.00 -14.80 -7.78
N SER A 112 -2.20 -13.83 -8.65
CA SER A 112 -2.95 -12.60 -8.32
C SER A 112 -4.30 -12.45 -9.03
N ILE A 113 -5.21 -11.69 -8.39
CA ILE A 113 -6.43 -11.16 -8.98
C ILE A 113 -6.35 -9.63 -8.94
N PHE A 114 -6.58 -8.98 -10.07
CA PHE A 114 -6.45 -7.53 -10.21
C PHE A 114 -7.67 -6.91 -10.90
N TYR A 115 -8.19 -5.84 -10.31
CA TYR A 115 -9.22 -5.00 -10.89
C TYR A 115 -8.80 -3.53 -10.80
N SER A 116 -8.93 -2.80 -11.92
CA SER A 116 -8.60 -1.38 -11.97
C SER A 116 -9.57 -0.57 -12.82
N ILE A 117 -9.84 0.65 -12.36
CA ILE A 117 -10.41 1.73 -13.17
C ILE A 117 -9.31 2.77 -13.36
N LEU A 118 -9.01 3.12 -14.61
CA LEU A 118 -7.83 3.90 -14.98
C LEU A 118 -8.21 5.13 -15.81
N ASP A 119 -7.64 6.29 -15.47
CA ASP A 119 -7.52 7.43 -16.38
C ASP A 119 -6.04 7.89 -16.48
N ARG A 120 -5.56 8.10 -17.71
CA ARG A 120 -4.17 8.49 -18.05
C ARG A 120 -3.10 7.69 -17.30
N SER A 121 -3.13 6.37 -17.41
CA SER A 121 -2.25 5.47 -16.67
C SER A 121 -1.16 4.85 -17.54
N ILE A 122 0.01 4.60 -16.94
CA ILE A 122 1.03 3.67 -17.46
C ILE A 122 1.09 2.49 -16.49
N PHE A 123 0.92 1.27 -17.01
CA PHE A 123 0.90 0.04 -16.23
C PHE A 123 1.86 -0.99 -16.82
N TYR A 124 2.73 -1.54 -15.98
CA TYR A 124 3.61 -2.65 -16.31
C TYR A 124 3.44 -3.76 -15.28
N SER A 125 3.12 -4.96 -15.75
CA SER A 125 3.08 -6.16 -14.92
C SER A 125 3.95 -7.27 -15.49
N ILE A 126 4.61 -7.98 -14.59
CA ILE A 126 5.26 -9.25 -14.86
C ILE A 126 4.51 -10.29 -14.04
N LEU A 127 3.91 -11.26 -14.71
CA LEU A 127 3.16 -12.35 -14.07
C LEU A 127 3.96 -13.64 -14.22
N ASP A 128 4.42 -14.20 -13.10
CA ASP A 128 4.92 -15.56 -13.08
C ASP A 128 3.77 -16.52 -12.73
N ARG A 129 3.71 -17.65 -13.44
CA ARG A 129 2.73 -18.72 -13.18
C ARG A 129 3.52 -20.02 -13.22
N SER A 130 4.09 -20.42 -12.09
CA SER A 130 4.59 -21.79 -11.95
C SER A 130 3.39 -22.74 -11.88
N ILE A 131 3.19 -23.55 -12.92
CA ILE A 131 2.24 -24.68 -12.95
C ILE A 131 2.70 -25.73 -11.93
#